data_AF-A0A928KHY1-F1
#
_entry.id   AF-A0A928KHY1-F1
#
_cell.length_a   1.000
_cell.length_b   1.000
_cell.length_c   1.000
_cell.angle_alpha   90.00
_cell.angle_beta   90.00
_cell.angle_gamma   90.00
#
_symmetry.space_group_name_H-M   'P 1'
#
loop_
_entity.id
_entity.type
_entity.pdbx_description
1 polymer ?
#
loop_
_entity_poly.entity_id
_entity_poly.type
_entity_poly.pdbx_seq_one_letter_code
_entity_poly.pdbx_strand_id
1 'polypeptide(L)' 'MSKNFKIFLRSLYISSVVFFCLFIGIYGISKAYENIRLIGFGEYRSAIEVTETEIKIFDYEIER' A
#
# COMPACT_ATOMS: atom_id res chain seq x y z
N MET A 1 2.88 -35.79 7.03
CA MET A 1 2.68 -34.35 7.28
C MET A 1 1.79 -34.17 8.50
N SER A 2 2.25 -33.52 9.56
CA SER A 2 1.51 -33.35 10.82
C SER A 2 0.21 -32.56 10.62
N LYS A 3 -0.85 -32.94 11.35
CA LYS A 3 -2.16 -32.24 11.34
C LYS A 3 -1.99 -30.75 11.71
N ASN A 4 -1.08 -30.45 12.63
CA ASN A 4 -0.78 -29.09 13.07
C ASN A 4 -0.10 -28.26 11.96
N PHE A 5 0.78 -28.90 11.18
CA PHE A 5 1.46 -28.25 10.06
C PHE A 5 0.49 -27.89 8.92
N LYS A 6 -0.52 -28.74 8.65
CA LYS A 6 -1.58 -28.42 7.68
C LYS A 6 -2.44 -27.23 8.11
N ILE A 7 -2.76 -27.14 9.40
CA ILE A 7 -3.53 -26.01 9.96
C ILE A 7 -2.72 -24.72 9.84
N PHE A 8 -1.43 -24.75 10.20
CA PHE A 8 -0.52 -23.60 10.07
C PHE A 8 -0.39 -23.10 8.63
N LEU A 9 -0.22 -23.99 7.65
CA LEU A 9 -0.18 -23.62 6.23
C LEU A 9 -1.48 -22.97 5.76
N ARG A 10 -2.63 -23.47 6.23
CA ARG A 10 -3.93 -22.89 5.87
C ARG A 10 -4.11 -21.49 6.45
N SER A 11 -3.71 -21.27 7.70
CA SER A 11 -3.77 -19.93 8.30
C SER A 11 -2.78 -18.97 7.64
N LEU A 12 -1.56 -19.42 7.33
CA LEU A 12 -0.55 -18.62 6.62
C LEU A 12 -1.06 -18.19 5.24
N TYR A 13 -1.69 -19.09 4.49
CA TYR A 13 -2.27 -18.78 3.19
C TYR A 13 -3.35 -17.71 3.29
N ILE A 14 -4.28 -17.84 4.25
CA ILE A 14 -5.35 -16.85 4.46
C ILE A 14 -4.75 -15.49 4.82
N SER A 15 -3.80 -15.44 5.76
CA SER A 15 -3.14 -14.19 6.15
C SER A 15 -2.40 -13.54 4.99
N SER A 16 -1.73 -14.34 4.16
CA SER A 16 -1.05 -13.86 2.95
C SER A 16 -2.03 -13.24 1.97
N VAL A 17 -3.16 -13.90 1.69
CA VAL A 17 -4.21 -13.37 0.81
C VAL A 17 -4.74 -12.03 1.33
N VAL A 18 -5.04 -11.93 2.62
CA VAL A 18 -5.50 -10.66 3.22
C VAL A 18 -4.44 -9.57 3.09
N PHE A 19 -3.17 -9.91 3.36
CA PHE A 19 -2.06 -8.97 3.19
C PHE A 19 -1.94 -8.47 1.75
N PHE A 20 -2.05 -9.35 0.76
CA PHE A 20 -2.04 -8.96 -0.66
C PHE A 20 -3.23 -8.08 -1.03
N CYS A 21 -4.44 -8.38 -0.55
CA CYS A 21 -5.61 -7.53 -0.78
C CYS A 21 -5.42 -6.13 -0.24
N LEU A 22 -4.88 -6.00 0.98
CA LEU A 22 -4.59 -4.70 1.60
C LEU A 22 -3.51 -3.94 0.81
N PHE A 23 -2.43 -4.63 0.42
CA PHE A 23 -1.33 -4.02 -0.33
C PHE A 23 -1.79 -3.50 -1.71
N ILE A 24 -2.53 -4.32 -2.46
CA ILE A 24 -3.09 -3.93 -3.76
C ILE A 24 -4.10 -2.79 -3.59
N GLY A 25 -4.92 -2.83 -2.55
CA GLY A 25 -5.88 -1.76 -2.24
C GLY A 25 -5.18 -0.42 -2.00
N ILE A 26 -4.16 -0.38 -1.14
CA ILE A 26 -3.37 0.83 -0.86
C ILE A 26 -2.67 1.32 -2.13
N TYR A 27 -2.07 0.41 -2.91
CA TYR A 27 -1.42 0.76 -4.17
C TYR A 27 -2.41 1.37 -5.17
N GLY A 28 -3.61 0.79 -5.31
CA GLY A 28 -4.66 1.29 -6.17
C GLY A 28 -5.16 2.67 -5.76
N ILE A 29 -5.40 2.89 -4.46
CA ILE A 29 -5.79 4.20 -3.90
C ILE A 29 -4.71 5.25 -4.18
N SER A 30 -3.45 4.89 -3.96
CA SER A 30 -2.30 5.78 -4.22
C SER A 30 -2.27 6.21 -5.70
N LYS A 31 -2.37 5.25 -6.63
CA LYS A 31 -2.40 5.54 -8.07
C LYS A 31 -3.62 6.33 -8.51
N ALA A 32 -4.79 6.04 -7.93
CA ALA A 32 -6.00 6.80 -8.23
C ALA A 32 -5.84 8.28 -7.82
N TYR A 33 -5.29 8.52 -6.62
CA TYR A 33 -5.01 9.87 -6.15
C TYR A 33 -4.01 10.63 -7.05
N GLU A 34 -2.90 10.00 -7.46
CA GLU A 34 -1.92 10.60 -8.37
C GLU A 34 -2.58 11.07 -9.68
N ASN A 35 -3.47 10.25 -10.24
CA ASN A 35 -4.19 10.56 -11.47
C ASN A 35 -5.24 11.66 -11.27
N ILE A 36 -5.97 11.63 -10.16
CA ILE A 36 -6.91 12.70 -9.81
C ILE A 36 -6.17 14.03 -9.70
N ARG A 37 -4.99 14.04 -9.09
CA ARG A 37 -4.17 15.23 -8.95
C ARG A 37 -3.68 15.75 -10.30
N LEU A 38 -3.21 14.85 -11.17
CA LEU A 38 -2.81 15.19 -12.53
C LEU A 38 -3.98 15.79 -13.32
N ILE A 39 -5.18 15.21 -13.23
CA ILE A 39 -6.37 15.70 -13.95
C ILE A 39 -6.88 17.02 -13.36
N GLY A 40 -6.90 17.15 -12.04
CA GLY A 40 -7.47 18.30 -11.33
C GLY A 40 -6.56 19.52 -11.26
N PHE A 41 -5.24 19.30 -11.16
CA PHE A 41 -4.24 20.36 -10.96
C PHE A 41 -3.21 20.46 -12.08
N GLY A 42 -3.21 19.53 -13.05
CA GLY A 42 -2.23 19.51 -14.15
C GLY A 42 -0.83 19.04 -13.74
N GLU A 43 -0.62 18.69 -12.48
CA GLU A 43 0.68 18.29 -11.94
C GLU A 43 0.64 16.84 -11.47
N TYR A 44 1.54 16.01 -12.01
CA TYR A 44 1.74 14.66 -11.52
C TYR A 44 2.64 14.72 -10.28
N ARG A 45 2.11 14.34 -9.12
CA ARG A 45 2.87 14.20 -7.88
C ARG A 45 2.62 12.82 -7.30
N SER A 46 3.69 12.12 -6.94
CA SER A 46 3.60 10.78 -6.36
C SER A 46 2.83 10.81 -5.03
N ALA A 47 1.94 9.84 -4.84
CA ALA A 47 1.16 9.71 -3.61
C ALA A 47 2.03 9.23 -2.44
N ILE A 48 3.17 8.61 -2.71
CA ILE A 48 4.14 8.23 -1.70
C ILE A 48 5.51 8.64 -2.22
N GLU A 49 6.18 9.51 -1.48
CA GLU A 49 7.55 9.93 -1.75
C GLU A 49 8.36 9.72 -0.47
N VAL A 50 9.40 8.90 -0.56
CA VAL A 50 10.31 8.61 0.55
C VAL A 50 11.65 9.25 0.21
N THR A 51 12.03 10.28 0.98
CA THR A 51 13.34 10.91 0.90
C THR A 51 14.21 10.45 2.08
N GLU A 52 15.46 10.90 2.15
CA GLU A 52 16.36 10.55 3.26
C GLU A 52 15.86 11.07 4.62
N THR A 53 15.04 12.12 4.61
CA THR A 53 14.60 12.85 5.82
C THR A 53 13.11 12.77 6.07
N GLU A 54 12.28 12.54 5.06
CA GLU A 54 10.82 12.67 5.14
C GLU A 54 10.09 11.53 4.43
N ILE A 55 8.91 11.22 4.94
CA ILE A 55 7.94 10.37 4.24
C ILE A 55 6.73 11.25 3.92
N LYS A 56 6.50 11.51 2.65
CA LYS A 56 5.29 12.18 2.16
C LYS A 56 4.28 11.12 1.75
N ILE A 57 3.09 11.18 2.34
CA ILE A 57 1.98 10.29 2.04
C ILE A 57 0.79 11.17 1.65
N PHE A 58 0.40 11.11 0.39
CA PHE A 58 -0.54 12.04 -0.26
C PHE A 58 -0.05 13.49 -0.14
N ASP A 59 -0.96 14.44 0.13
CA ASP A 59 -0.65 15.83 0.44
C ASP A 59 -0.19 16.04 1.89
N TYR A 60 -0.06 14.96 2.69
CA TYR A 60 0.38 15.07 4.07
C TYR A 60 1.89 14.81 4.17
N GLU A 61 2.59 15.76 4.76
CA GLU A 61 4.00 15.64 5.11
C GLU A 61 4.09 15.18 6.57
N ILE A 62 4.74 14.04 6.81
CA ILE A 62 5.03 13.55 8.17
C ILE A 62 6.48 13.90 8.45
N GLU A 63 6.70 15.04 9.09
CA GLU A 63 8.00 15.41 9.64
C GLU A 63 8.36 14.43 10.76
N ARG A 64 9.63 14.01 10.77
CA ARG A 64 10.15 12.96 11.66
C ARG A 64 10.37 13.44 13.08
#